data_AF-A0A2N7D9Y3-F1
#
_entry.id   AF-A0A2N7D9Y3-F1
#
_cell.length_a   1.000
_cell.length_b   1.000
_cell.length_c   1.000
_cell.angle_alpha   90.00
_cell.angle_beta   90.00
_cell.angle_gamma   90.00
#
_symmetry.space_group_name_H-M   'P 1'
#
loop_
_entity.id
_entity.type
_entity.pdbx_description
1 polymer ?
#
loop_
_entity_poly.entity_id
_entity_poly.type
_entity_poly.pdbx_seq_one_letter_code
_entity_poly.pdbx_strand_id
1 'polypeptide(L)'
;MNTGLNTDDHGVKRYSVLVFIIGLLITLFITHIVYKGQQKLAESNFEFLVQNQAENIKELVMMDVSFIGSGAGFYHATTPDAWRSFASFAEPLIASSKSLIAMQWMKKVYPEQLDSHVARVRERFPNYAIYTVPKDQSVTYGYILENDAPIYVASDIFPVNTANLRALGYYSSRERVRRVIENSMLDGQPSLSDKIRLLQDGFDRSLPKQGMLVYHPVFEPGGAALRGVVIGVIRTTAYFEHIVSRTSIGKEVGIRVVDLGFDAEDDPIMYQSESWNTIVGDGKEVIIDLYDRQWRLQFRHDGSLAANETLILVCVISGGVIISLLLGYVVQLMLREQRRLTKLVDRRTKDLQYLVERDPLTEVYNRRAFNRLVEYHISCNKPFSLAILDIDLFKQINDQYGHVIGDEILVEVASHMKRNMYPDDMLFRLGGDEFAIISRCVDYTSLHRYLTNICEQVRLLKWLEINRQFHCTLSIGAAVYRGESLEHLMNRADEQLYISKEKGRNIANVA
;
A
#
# COMPACT_ATOMS: atom_id res chain seq x y z
N MET A 1 28.80 -36.85 -26.66
CA MET A 1 27.45 -36.48 -26.19
C MET A 1 27.60 -35.62 -24.95
N ASN A 2 27.44 -34.29 -25.04
CA ASN A 2 27.48 -33.41 -23.87
C ASN A 2 26.73 -32.09 -24.14
N THR A 3 25.39 -32.09 -24.10
CA THR A 3 24.57 -30.87 -24.27
C THR A 3 23.32 -30.80 -23.37
N GLY A 4 23.14 -31.70 -22.39
CA GLY A 4 21.88 -31.80 -21.63
C GLY A 4 21.77 -31.00 -20.31
N LEU A 5 22.79 -30.23 -19.89
CA LEU A 5 22.85 -29.72 -18.50
C LEU A 5 22.45 -28.25 -18.30
N ASN A 6 22.23 -27.46 -19.35
CA ASN A 6 22.02 -26.01 -19.21
C ASN A 6 20.55 -25.53 -19.31
N THR A 7 19.63 -26.37 -19.80
CA THR A 7 18.22 -25.95 -20.00
C THR A 7 17.42 -25.89 -18.70
N ASP A 8 17.81 -26.63 -17.67
CA ASP A 8 17.01 -26.75 -16.44
C ASP A 8 17.22 -25.61 -15.43
N ASP A 9 18.39 -24.97 -15.37
CA ASP A 9 18.63 -23.85 -14.45
C ASP A 9 17.80 -22.61 -14.82
N HIS A 10 17.48 -22.47 -16.11
CA HIS A 10 16.57 -21.44 -16.61
C HIS A 10 15.15 -21.59 -16.05
N GLY A 11 14.66 -22.81 -15.82
CA GLY A 11 13.32 -23.04 -15.26
C GLY A 11 13.17 -22.49 -13.84
N VAL A 12 14.14 -22.74 -12.96
CA VAL A 12 14.11 -22.25 -11.56
C VAL A 12 14.16 -20.73 -11.49
N LYS A 13 15.06 -20.13 -12.29
CA LYS A 13 15.16 -18.67 -12.37
C LYS A 13 13.86 -18.05 -12.90
N ARG A 14 13.18 -18.71 -13.85
CA ARG A 14 11.88 -18.22 -14.37
C ARG A 14 10.79 -18.20 -13.30
N TYR A 15 10.64 -19.25 -12.50
CA TYR A 15 9.61 -19.29 -11.46
C TYR A 15 9.87 -18.29 -10.32
N SER A 16 11.12 -18.14 -9.87
CA SER A 16 11.46 -17.15 -8.84
C SER A 16 11.22 -15.72 -9.32
N VAL A 17 11.57 -15.44 -10.57
CA VAL A 17 11.32 -14.13 -11.20
C VAL A 17 9.82 -13.89 -11.36
N LEU A 18 9.03 -14.90 -11.74
CA LEU A 18 7.57 -14.77 -11.86
C LEU A 18 6.93 -14.41 -10.51
N VAL A 19 7.31 -15.11 -9.43
CA VAL A 19 6.80 -14.83 -8.08
C VAL A 19 7.17 -13.43 -7.62
N PHE A 20 8.41 -12.99 -7.89
CA PHE A 20 8.85 -11.62 -7.61
C PHE A 20 8.00 -10.58 -8.37
N ILE A 21 7.74 -10.80 -9.66
CA ILE A 21 6.91 -9.89 -10.48
C ILE A 21 5.47 -9.82 -9.94
N ILE A 22 4.88 -10.97 -9.58
CA ILE A 22 3.53 -11.02 -8.98
C ILE A 22 3.51 -10.23 -7.66
N GLY A 23 4.50 -10.41 -6.80
CA GLY A 23 4.62 -9.65 -5.54
C GLY A 23 4.73 -8.14 -5.77
N LEU A 24 5.48 -7.73 -6.80
CA LEU A 24 5.62 -6.31 -7.16
C LEU A 24 4.29 -5.73 -7.70
N LEU A 25 3.54 -6.49 -8.49
CA LEU A 25 2.21 -6.08 -8.97
C LEU A 25 1.21 -5.91 -7.81
N ILE A 26 1.22 -6.84 -6.84
CA ILE A 26 0.39 -6.74 -5.63
C ILE A 26 0.80 -5.51 -4.82
N THR A 27 2.11 -5.26 -4.65
CA THR A 27 2.63 -4.09 -3.95
C THR A 27 2.17 -2.80 -4.60
N LEU A 28 2.23 -2.72 -5.93
CA LEU A 28 1.77 -1.56 -6.71
C LEU A 28 0.26 -1.34 -6.55
N PHE A 29 -0.53 -2.43 -6.56
CA PHE A 29 -1.97 -2.37 -6.33
C PHE A 29 -2.32 -1.87 -4.91
N ILE A 30 -1.66 -2.41 -3.88
CA ILE A 30 -1.85 -1.96 -2.49
C ILE A 30 -1.45 -0.48 -2.34
N THR A 31 -0.30 -0.09 -2.90
CA THR A 31 0.17 1.30 -2.88
C THR A 31 -0.85 2.23 -3.53
N HIS A 32 -1.45 1.83 -4.64
CA HIS A 32 -2.50 2.61 -5.30
C HIS A 32 -3.75 2.77 -4.42
N ILE A 33 -4.20 1.71 -3.75
CA ILE A 33 -5.33 1.77 -2.80
C ILE A 33 -5.00 2.71 -1.64
N VAL A 34 -3.81 2.60 -1.06
CA VAL A 34 -3.36 3.47 0.04
C VAL A 34 -3.31 4.94 -0.39
N TYR A 35 -2.75 5.22 -1.57
CA TYR A 35 -2.72 6.56 -2.15
C TYR A 35 -4.13 7.15 -2.32
N LYS A 36 -5.04 6.39 -2.93
CA LYS A 36 -6.44 6.81 -3.09
C LYS A 36 -7.15 7.02 -1.75
N GLY A 37 -6.88 6.17 -0.77
CA GLY A 37 -7.40 6.30 0.59
C GLY A 37 -6.92 7.58 1.28
N GLN A 38 -5.62 7.88 1.18
CA GLN A 38 -5.03 9.10 1.74
C GLN A 38 -5.64 10.36 1.09
N GLN A 39 -5.78 10.38 -0.24
CA GLN A 39 -6.39 11.51 -0.95
C GLN A 39 -7.82 11.78 -0.46
N LYS A 40 -8.64 10.74 -0.33
CA LYS A 40 -10.03 10.86 0.14
C LYS A 40 -10.12 11.33 1.59
N LEU A 41 -9.24 10.81 2.46
CA LEU A 41 -9.19 11.23 3.86
C LEU A 41 -8.75 12.70 3.99
N ALA A 42 -7.76 13.12 3.20
CA ALA A 42 -7.30 14.51 3.17
C ALA A 42 -8.40 15.47 2.73
N GLU A 43 -9.16 15.13 1.69
CA GLU A 43 -10.30 15.92 1.21
C GLU A 43 -11.40 16.03 2.27
N SER A 44 -11.78 14.92 2.92
CA SER A 44 -12.79 14.92 3.99
C SER A 44 -12.36 15.74 5.21
N ASN A 45 -11.10 15.64 5.62
CA ASN A 45 -10.56 16.44 6.72
C ASN A 45 -10.53 17.93 6.37
N PHE A 46 -10.24 18.26 5.11
CA PHE A 46 -10.29 19.63 4.62
C PHE A 46 -11.71 20.19 4.65
N GLU A 47 -12.70 19.45 4.14
CA GLU A 47 -14.11 19.86 4.19
C GLU A 47 -14.61 20.07 5.63
N PHE A 48 -14.24 19.16 6.55
CA PHE A 48 -14.57 19.31 7.96
C PHE A 48 -13.94 20.56 8.58
N LEU A 49 -12.67 20.84 8.26
CA LEU A 49 -12.00 22.06 8.71
C LEU A 49 -12.71 23.31 8.17
N VAL A 50 -13.03 23.33 6.89
CA VAL A 50 -13.74 24.45 6.23
C VAL A 50 -15.06 24.75 6.93
N GLN A 51 -15.89 23.73 7.17
CA GLN A 51 -17.18 23.91 7.84
C GLN A 51 -17.02 24.39 9.29
N ASN A 52 -16.11 23.77 10.05
CA ASN A 52 -15.89 24.15 11.44
C ASN A 52 -15.36 25.58 11.59
N GLN A 53 -14.44 26.00 10.72
CA GLN A 53 -13.93 27.37 10.77
C GLN A 53 -15.04 28.38 10.42
N ALA A 54 -15.91 28.05 9.45
CA ALA A 54 -17.04 28.90 9.10
C ALA A 54 -18.03 29.05 10.26
N GLU A 55 -18.42 27.95 10.90
CA GLU A 55 -19.32 28.00 12.07
C GLU A 55 -18.67 28.71 13.26
N ASN A 56 -17.39 28.45 13.56
CA ASN A 56 -16.69 29.14 14.64
C ASN A 56 -16.67 30.67 14.45
N ILE A 57 -16.40 31.15 13.23
CA ILE A 57 -16.43 32.58 12.92
C ILE A 57 -17.84 33.14 13.09
N LYS A 58 -18.85 32.43 12.58
CA LYS A 58 -20.26 32.81 12.73
C LYS A 58 -20.66 32.91 14.19
N GLU A 59 -20.32 31.92 15.01
CA GLU A 59 -20.60 31.91 16.45
C GLU A 59 -19.93 33.07 17.19
N LEU A 60 -18.66 33.38 16.87
CA LEU A 60 -17.96 34.53 17.46
C LEU A 60 -18.65 35.86 17.12
N VAL A 61 -19.05 36.06 15.86
CA VAL A 61 -19.79 37.26 15.46
C VAL A 61 -21.14 37.33 16.16
N MET A 62 -21.90 36.23 16.18
CA MET A 62 -23.21 36.17 16.84
C MET A 62 -23.11 36.41 18.35
N MET A 63 -22.05 35.91 19.00
CA MET A 63 -21.79 36.14 20.42
C MET A 63 -21.58 37.64 20.70
N ASP A 64 -20.76 38.33 19.91
CA ASP A 64 -20.57 39.77 20.07
C ASP A 64 -21.86 40.55 19.82
N VAL A 65 -22.61 40.20 18.77
CA VAL A 65 -23.91 40.82 18.48
C VAL A 65 -24.87 40.63 19.67
N SER A 66 -24.86 39.46 20.31
CA SER A 66 -25.65 39.18 21.51
C SER A 66 -25.22 40.00 22.74
N PHE A 67 -23.91 40.20 22.95
CA PHE A 67 -23.41 41.10 24.00
C PHE A 67 -23.86 42.55 23.75
N ILE A 68 -23.84 42.99 22.51
CA ILE A 68 -24.30 44.33 22.12
C ILE A 68 -25.82 44.44 22.30
N GLY A 69 -26.57 43.39 21.97
CA GLY A 69 -28.00 43.29 22.24
C GLY A 69 -28.34 43.30 23.72
N SER A 70 -27.48 42.74 24.58
CA SER A 70 -27.61 42.87 26.04
C SER A 70 -27.42 44.32 26.49
N GLY A 71 -26.47 45.04 25.88
CA GLY A 71 -26.31 46.49 26.02
C GLY A 71 -27.55 47.28 25.60
N ALA A 72 -28.16 46.91 24.47
CA ALA A 72 -29.44 47.49 24.02
C ALA A 72 -30.58 47.20 25.00
N GLY A 73 -30.65 45.98 25.52
CA GLY A 73 -31.60 45.56 26.56
C GLY A 73 -31.51 46.41 27.82
N PHE A 74 -30.31 46.81 28.24
CA PHE A 74 -30.12 47.73 29.36
C PHE A 74 -30.83 49.07 29.11
N TYR A 75 -30.63 49.70 27.95
CA TYR A 75 -31.26 51.00 27.63
C TYR A 75 -32.77 50.90 27.38
N HIS A 76 -33.25 49.72 26.99
CA HIS A 76 -34.67 49.43 26.87
C HIS A 76 -35.35 49.31 28.24
N ALA A 77 -34.74 48.54 29.16
CA ALA A 77 -35.32 48.20 30.46
C ALA A 77 -35.14 49.27 31.53
N THR A 78 -34.16 50.18 31.38
CA THR A 78 -33.81 51.18 32.41
C THR A 78 -34.27 52.59 32.05
N THR A 79 -34.43 53.42 33.08
CA THR A 79 -34.78 54.84 32.94
C THR A 79 -33.53 55.71 32.69
N PRO A 80 -33.68 56.90 32.10
CA PRO A 80 -32.57 57.81 31.83
C PRO A 80 -31.65 58.11 33.02
N ASP A 81 -32.17 58.13 34.24
CA ASP A 81 -31.38 58.39 35.45
C ASP A 81 -30.45 57.22 35.79
N ALA A 82 -30.87 55.99 35.49
CA ALA A 82 -30.10 54.77 35.71
C ALA A 82 -29.03 54.53 34.63
N TRP A 83 -29.08 55.24 33.50
CA TRP A 83 -28.11 55.08 32.41
C TRP A 83 -26.67 55.41 32.81
N ARG A 84 -26.48 56.21 33.87
CA ARG A 84 -25.15 56.49 34.44
C ARG A 84 -24.40 55.22 34.88
N SER A 85 -25.12 54.13 35.17
CA SER A 85 -24.58 52.84 35.56
C SER A 85 -24.24 51.91 34.38
N PHE A 86 -24.41 52.36 33.13
CA PHE A 86 -24.14 51.54 31.94
C PHE A 86 -22.70 51.01 31.91
N ALA A 87 -21.73 51.82 32.36
CA ALA A 87 -20.32 51.39 32.40
C ALA A 87 -20.13 50.11 33.21
N SER A 88 -20.72 50.03 34.41
CA SER A 88 -20.65 48.84 35.27
C SER A 88 -21.38 47.63 34.68
N PHE A 89 -22.41 47.86 33.86
CA PHE A 89 -23.11 46.80 33.14
C PHE A 89 -22.31 46.28 31.93
N ALA A 90 -21.72 47.19 31.16
CA ALA A 90 -20.99 46.87 29.93
C ALA A 90 -19.60 46.26 30.18
N GLU A 91 -18.98 46.56 31.33
CA GLU A 91 -17.65 46.06 31.72
C GLU A 91 -17.50 44.54 31.57
N PRO A 92 -18.33 43.68 32.21
CA PRO A 92 -18.20 42.24 32.06
C PRO A 92 -18.46 41.75 30.63
N LEU A 93 -19.31 42.44 29.86
CA LEU A 93 -19.62 42.07 28.47
C LEU A 93 -18.43 42.30 27.55
N ILE A 94 -17.83 43.49 27.64
CA ILE A 94 -16.63 43.83 26.86
C ILE A 94 -15.44 42.97 27.31
N ALA A 95 -15.25 42.77 28.61
CA ALA A 95 -14.17 41.93 29.13
C ALA A 95 -14.28 40.45 28.71
N SER A 96 -15.49 39.98 28.39
CA SER A 96 -15.75 38.61 27.93
C SER A 96 -15.51 38.42 26.43
N SER A 97 -15.31 39.50 25.67
CA SER A 97 -15.05 39.45 24.24
C SER A 97 -13.63 39.91 23.91
N LYS A 98 -13.02 39.30 22.90
CA LYS A 98 -11.72 39.71 22.36
C LYS A 98 -11.85 40.72 21.22
N SER A 99 -13.01 40.76 20.58
CA SER A 99 -13.29 41.49 19.34
C SER A 99 -14.12 42.75 19.60
N LEU A 100 -15.04 42.72 20.57
CA LEU A 100 -15.80 43.89 20.99
C LEU A 100 -14.94 44.81 21.84
N ILE A 101 -14.61 46.00 21.31
CA ILE A 101 -13.69 46.94 21.96
C ILE A 101 -14.39 48.14 22.62
N ALA A 102 -15.62 48.44 22.19
CA ALA A 102 -16.43 49.48 22.81
C ALA A 102 -17.92 49.25 22.56
N MET A 103 -18.75 49.76 23.47
CA MET A 103 -20.17 49.96 23.25
C MET A 103 -20.50 51.45 23.40
N GLN A 104 -21.31 51.96 22.50
CA GLN A 104 -21.67 53.36 22.42
C GLN A 104 -23.19 53.51 22.35
N TRP A 105 -23.74 54.40 23.18
CA TRP A 105 -25.14 54.75 23.12
C TRP A 105 -25.34 55.96 22.20
N MET A 106 -26.08 55.76 21.11
CA MET A 106 -26.52 56.83 20.23
C MET A 106 -27.98 57.17 20.49
N LYS A 107 -28.22 58.26 21.23
CA LYS A 107 -29.57 58.72 21.53
C LYS A 107 -30.17 59.40 20.30
N LYS A 108 -31.45 59.14 20.02
CA LYS A 108 -32.23 59.92 19.07
C LYS A 108 -32.57 61.29 19.69
N VAL A 109 -32.19 62.37 19.02
CA VAL A 109 -32.39 63.74 19.51
C VAL A 109 -32.92 64.61 18.36
N TYR A 110 -34.05 65.29 18.61
CA TYR A 110 -34.60 66.27 17.68
C TYR A 110 -33.88 67.62 17.81
N PRO A 111 -33.82 68.44 16.74
CA PRO A 111 -33.14 69.74 16.76
C PRO A 111 -33.54 70.62 17.95
N GLU A 112 -34.83 70.68 18.27
CA GLU A 112 -35.41 71.45 19.39
C GLU A 112 -34.86 71.03 20.77
N GLN A 113 -34.35 69.80 20.89
CA GLN A 113 -33.89 69.22 22.14
C GLN A 113 -32.36 69.27 22.29
N LEU A 114 -31.63 69.71 21.26
CA LEU A 114 -30.17 69.62 21.21
C LEU A 114 -29.47 70.35 22.36
N ASP A 115 -29.86 71.59 22.64
CA ASP A 115 -29.22 72.38 23.71
C ASP A 115 -29.41 71.74 25.08
N SER A 116 -30.63 71.28 25.36
CA SER A 116 -30.95 70.56 26.61
C SER A 116 -30.21 69.23 26.72
N HIS A 117 -30.00 68.55 25.59
CA HIS A 117 -29.27 67.29 25.52
C HIS A 117 -27.77 67.50 25.77
N VAL A 118 -27.16 68.47 25.07
CA VAL A 118 -25.75 68.83 25.24
C VAL A 118 -25.45 69.24 26.67
N ALA A 119 -26.31 70.08 27.28
CA ALA A 119 -26.17 70.48 28.68
C ALA A 119 -26.16 69.28 29.63
N ARG A 120 -27.06 68.30 29.43
CA ARG A 120 -27.14 67.10 30.26
C ARG A 120 -25.93 66.18 30.10
N VAL A 121 -25.44 65.96 28.88
CA VAL A 121 -24.27 65.09 28.65
C VAL A 121 -22.99 65.73 29.22
N ARG A 122 -22.90 67.07 29.19
CA ARG A 122 -21.78 67.82 29.79
C ARG A 122 -21.64 67.66 31.30
N GLU A 123 -22.69 67.27 32.02
CA GLU A 123 -22.60 66.92 33.44
C GLU A 123 -21.60 65.77 33.69
N ARG A 124 -21.50 64.83 32.75
CA ARG A 124 -20.57 63.69 32.81
C ARG A 124 -19.33 63.89 31.96
N PHE A 125 -19.47 64.55 30.81
CA PHE A 125 -18.39 64.76 29.85
C PHE A 125 -18.24 66.26 29.53
N PRO A 126 -17.45 67.03 30.31
CA PRO A 126 -17.41 68.50 30.19
C PRO A 126 -17.06 69.05 28.80
N ASN A 127 -16.23 68.32 28.04
CA ASN A 127 -15.80 68.71 26.70
C ASN A 127 -16.75 68.25 25.57
N TYR A 128 -17.96 67.79 25.92
CA TYR A 128 -18.93 67.30 24.95
C TYR A 128 -19.36 68.38 23.96
N ALA A 129 -19.25 68.08 22.67
CA ALA A 129 -19.77 68.87 21.58
C ALA A 129 -20.26 67.94 20.47
N ILE A 130 -21.41 68.28 19.87
CA ILE A 130 -21.90 67.50 18.73
C ILE A 130 -21.10 67.83 17.48
N TYR A 131 -20.77 66.81 16.71
CA TYR A 131 -20.02 66.98 15.47
C TYR A 131 -20.34 65.85 14.50
N THR A 132 -20.01 66.08 13.23
CA THR A 132 -20.12 65.10 12.17
C THR A 132 -18.93 65.16 11.23
N VAL A 133 -18.77 64.13 10.40
CA VAL A 133 -17.72 64.04 9.37
C VAL A 133 -18.40 63.79 8.03
N PRO A 134 -18.78 64.86 7.29
CA PRO A 134 -19.44 64.73 6.00
C PRO A 134 -18.56 63.98 5.00
N LYS A 135 -19.17 63.43 3.94
CA LYS A 135 -18.42 62.76 2.88
C LYS A 135 -17.41 63.74 2.28
N ASP A 136 -16.14 63.37 2.34
CA ASP A 136 -15.01 64.14 1.82
C ASP A 136 -14.74 65.52 2.44
N GLN A 137 -15.29 65.80 3.63
CA GLN A 137 -15.03 67.05 4.36
C GLN A 137 -14.30 66.79 5.68
N SER A 138 -13.78 67.85 6.29
CA SER A 138 -13.23 67.82 7.65
C SER A 138 -14.35 67.68 8.69
N VAL A 139 -13.95 67.49 9.95
CA VAL A 139 -14.88 67.51 11.10
C VAL A 139 -15.64 68.83 11.10
N THR A 140 -16.98 68.75 11.18
CA THR A 140 -17.88 69.90 11.27
C THR A 140 -18.63 69.82 12.60
N TYR A 141 -18.53 70.88 13.40
CA TYR A 141 -19.22 70.98 14.69
C TYR A 141 -20.64 71.55 14.51
N GLY A 142 -21.56 71.11 15.35
CA GLY A 142 -22.97 71.53 15.32
C GLY A 142 -23.88 70.62 14.50
N TYR A 143 -25.13 71.03 14.36
CA TYR A 143 -26.17 70.35 13.57
C TYR A 143 -26.16 70.84 12.13
N ILE A 144 -26.14 69.91 11.16
CA ILE A 144 -26.06 70.24 9.72
C ILE A 144 -27.08 69.50 8.85
N LEU A 145 -27.99 68.71 9.44
CA LEU A 145 -28.97 67.96 8.65
C LEU A 145 -30.07 68.88 8.12
N GLU A 146 -30.66 68.49 7.00
CA GLU A 146 -31.80 69.19 6.39
C GLU A 146 -33.13 68.70 6.99
N ASN A 147 -34.20 69.49 6.83
CA ASN A 147 -35.59 69.17 7.20
C ASN A 147 -35.84 68.85 8.68
N ASP A 148 -35.08 69.46 9.59
CA ASP A 148 -35.20 69.24 11.04
C ASP A 148 -35.17 67.75 11.44
N ALA A 149 -34.47 66.93 10.64
CA ALA A 149 -34.34 65.51 10.88
C ALA A 149 -33.64 65.24 12.21
N PRO A 150 -34.11 64.25 13.00
CA PRO A 150 -33.45 63.87 14.24
C PRO A 150 -32.06 63.28 13.98
N ILE A 151 -31.12 63.58 14.87
CA ILE A 151 -29.79 62.94 14.86
C ILE A 151 -29.74 61.77 15.83
N TYR A 152 -28.93 60.77 15.49
CA TYR A 152 -28.47 59.74 16.41
C TYR A 152 -27.09 60.16 16.86
N VAL A 153 -26.98 60.66 18.08
CA VAL A 153 -25.75 61.26 18.59
C VAL A 153 -25.17 60.45 19.74
N ALA A 154 -23.87 60.18 19.65
CA ALA A 154 -23.10 59.51 20.68
C ALA A 154 -23.24 60.26 22.00
N SER A 155 -23.92 59.66 22.97
CA SER A 155 -24.31 60.28 24.24
C SER A 155 -23.66 59.60 25.44
N ASP A 156 -23.28 58.34 25.30
CA ASP A 156 -22.50 57.59 26.28
C ASP A 156 -21.58 56.60 25.55
N ILE A 157 -20.46 56.24 26.16
CA ILE A 157 -19.51 55.29 25.58
C ILE A 157 -18.74 54.57 26.68
N PHE A 158 -18.49 53.28 26.48
CA PHE A 158 -17.69 52.46 27.36
C PHE A 158 -16.76 51.54 26.54
N PRO A 159 -15.50 51.32 26.93
CA PRO A 159 -14.81 51.92 28.08
C PRO A 159 -14.51 53.42 27.86
N VAL A 160 -14.47 54.18 28.97
CA VAL A 160 -14.15 55.62 28.94
C VAL A 160 -12.63 55.78 28.90
N ASN A 161 -12.08 55.89 27.69
CA ASN A 161 -10.66 56.13 27.44
C ASN A 161 -10.45 57.21 26.37
N THR A 162 -9.22 57.68 26.22
CA THR A 162 -8.88 58.78 25.30
C THR A 162 -9.21 58.48 23.83
N ALA A 163 -9.11 57.22 23.39
CA ALA A 163 -9.44 56.80 22.04
C ALA A 163 -10.96 56.84 21.80
N ASN A 164 -11.74 56.26 22.72
CA ASN A 164 -13.19 56.16 22.64
C ASN A 164 -13.88 57.52 22.81
N LEU A 165 -13.35 58.37 23.69
CA LEU A 165 -13.88 59.73 23.89
C LEU A 165 -13.85 60.58 22.60
N ARG A 166 -13.03 60.23 21.60
CA ARG A 166 -13.08 60.87 20.28
C ARG A 166 -14.43 60.66 19.61
N ALA A 167 -15.07 59.50 19.76
CA ALA A 167 -16.36 59.19 19.15
C ALA A 167 -17.55 59.83 19.88
N LEU A 168 -17.35 60.35 21.09
CA LEU A 168 -18.41 60.99 21.87
C LEU A 168 -18.83 62.32 21.22
N GLY A 169 -20.14 62.55 21.09
CA GLY A 169 -20.70 63.68 20.34
C GLY A 169 -20.79 63.48 18.82
N TYR A 170 -20.25 62.38 18.28
CA TYR A 170 -20.38 62.07 16.87
C TYR A 170 -21.82 61.71 16.51
N TYR A 171 -22.31 62.27 15.40
CA TYR A 171 -23.45 61.75 14.65
C TYR A 171 -23.08 61.65 13.17
N SER A 172 -23.63 60.66 12.46
CA SER A 172 -23.37 60.50 11.03
C SER A 172 -24.32 61.36 10.21
N SER A 173 -23.77 62.24 9.36
CA SER A 173 -24.53 62.93 8.30
C SER A 173 -24.65 62.12 7.01
N ARG A 174 -24.05 60.92 6.97
CA ARG A 174 -24.03 60.06 5.78
C ARG A 174 -25.34 59.30 5.62
N GLU A 175 -25.92 59.42 4.44
CA GLU A 175 -27.14 58.73 4.00
C GLU A 175 -27.09 57.21 4.21
N ARG A 176 -25.92 56.57 4.02
CA ARG A 176 -25.76 55.12 4.22
C ARG A 176 -26.08 54.68 5.66
N VAL A 177 -25.66 55.46 6.66
CA VAL A 177 -25.87 55.12 8.08
C VAL A 177 -27.33 55.34 8.46
N ARG A 178 -27.95 56.38 7.89
CA ARG A 178 -29.39 56.63 8.04
C ARG A 178 -30.21 55.44 7.55
N ARG A 179 -29.89 54.92 6.35
CA ARG A 179 -30.56 53.74 5.78
C ARG A 179 -30.39 52.49 6.62
N VAL A 180 -29.18 52.26 7.16
CA VAL A 180 -28.92 51.14 8.08
C VAL A 180 -29.82 51.23 9.32
N ILE A 181 -29.86 52.39 9.98
CA ILE A 181 -30.70 52.60 11.16
C ILE A 181 -32.19 52.46 10.82
N GLU A 182 -32.65 53.00 9.70
CA GLU A 182 -34.04 52.90 9.25
C GLU A 182 -34.45 51.47 8.91
N ASN A 183 -33.58 50.70 8.25
CA ASN A 183 -33.84 49.30 7.94
C ASN A 183 -33.95 48.47 9.22
N SER A 184 -33.05 48.66 10.20
CA SER A 184 -33.13 48.00 11.52
C SER A 184 -34.40 48.36 12.32
N MET A 185 -35.09 49.46 12.01
CA MET A 185 -36.38 49.76 12.64
C MET A 185 -37.52 48.89 12.11
N LEU A 186 -37.41 48.36 10.89
CA LEU A 186 -38.49 47.64 10.23
C LEU A 186 -38.67 46.22 10.79
N ASP A 187 -37.57 45.53 11.09
CA ASP A 187 -37.55 44.15 11.57
C ASP A 187 -37.11 44.02 13.05
N GLY A 188 -36.61 45.11 13.65
CA GLY A 188 -36.08 45.14 15.01
C GLY A 188 -34.78 44.34 15.18
N GLN A 189 -34.16 43.90 14.08
CA GLN A 189 -32.94 43.10 14.10
C GLN A 189 -31.69 44.00 14.11
N PRO A 190 -30.57 43.50 14.67
CA PRO A 190 -29.30 44.19 14.55
C PRO A 190 -28.83 44.23 13.10
N SER A 191 -28.16 45.33 12.72
CA SER A 191 -27.52 45.49 11.41
C SER A 191 -26.01 45.60 11.55
N LEU A 192 -25.27 44.95 10.67
CA LEU A 192 -23.82 45.00 10.63
C LEU A 192 -23.36 46.03 9.58
N SER A 193 -22.22 46.69 9.83
CA SER A 193 -21.58 47.57 8.84
C SER A 193 -20.57 46.83 7.96
N ASP A 194 -20.18 47.48 6.88
CA ASP A 194 -18.99 47.12 6.11
C ASP A 194 -17.73 47.31 6.96
N LYS A 195 -16.59 46.90 6.38
CA LYS A 195 -15.28 47.18 6.96
C LYS A 195 -15.01 48.69 6.99
N ILE A 196 -14.89 49.26 8.18
CA ILE A 196 -14.66 50.69 8.38
C ILE A 196 -13.33 51.00 9.08
N ARG A 197 -12.90 52.26 8.96
CA ARG A 197 -11.87 52.85 9.81
C ARG A 197 -12.52 53.31 11.11
N LEU A 198 -11.95 52.91 12.24
CA LEU A 198 -12.46 53.28 13.55
C LEU A 198 -11.97 54.69 13.91
N LEU A 199 -12.89 55.57 14.31
CA LEU A 199 -12.54 56.91 14.82
C LEU A 199 -11.64 56.85 16.06
N GLN A 200 -11.68 55.71 16.77
CA GLN A 200 -10.85 55.42 17.94
C GLN A 200 -9.37 55.35 17.58
N ASP A 201 -9.03 54.79 16.41
CA ASP A 201 -7.64 54.67 15.93
C ASP A 201 -7.12 56.02 15.43
N GLY A 202 -8.00 56.88 14.89
CA GLY A 202 -7.69 58.24 14.48
C GLY A 202 -8.57 58.72 13.32
N PHE A 203 -8.33 59.96 12.88
CA PHE A 203 -9.02 60.56 11.72
C PHE A 203 -8.22 60.44 10.41
N ASP A 204 -7.02 59.82 10.47
CA ASP A 204 -6.17 59.64 9.30
C ASP A 204 -6.76 58.59 8.34
N ARG A 205 -6.86 58.96 7.06
CA ARG A 205 -7.34 58.08 5.99
C ARG A 205 -6.31 57.00 5.62
N SER A 206 -5.05 57.15 6.01
CA SER A 206 -4.00 56.15 5.79
C SER A 206 -4.18 54.89 6.66
N LEU A 207 -4.91 55.01 7.78
CA LEU A 207 -5.14 53.89 8.70
C LEU A 207 -5.91 52.76 8.02
N PRO A 208 -5.55 51.49 8.29
CA PRO A 208 -6.25 50.35 7.72
C PRO A 208 -7.69 50.29 8.25
N LYS A 209 -8.62 49.91 7.40
CA LYS A 209 -9.97 49.54 7.84
C LYS A 209 -9.84 48.23 8.62
N GLN A 210 -10.17 48.22 9.91
CA GLN A 210 -10.09 47.03 10.78
C GLN A 210 -11.28 46.93 11.72
N GLY A 211 -12.28 47.80 11.52
CA GLY A 211 -13.46 47.90 12.34
C GLY A 211 -14.70 47.42 11.62
N MET A 212 -15.66 46.97 12.41
CA MET A 212 -17.05 46.77 12.02
C MET A 212 -17.93 47.33 13.12
N LEU A 213 -19.03 47.96 12.74
CA LEU A 213 -20.05 48.44 13.67
C LEU A 213 -21.26 47.53 13.61
N VAL A 214 -21.84 47.30 14.77
CA VAL A 214 -23.13 46.61 14.89
C VAL A 214 -24.12 47.59 15.49
N TYR A 215 -25.19 47.85 14.75
CA TYR A 215 -26.27 48.73 15.16
C TYR A 215 -27.39 47.89 15.75
N HIS A 216 -27.64 48.05 17.05
CA HIS A 216 -28.76 47.38 17.71
C HIS A 216 -29.82 48.42 18.09
N PRO A 217 -31.04 48.35 17.52
CA PRO A 217 -32.09 49.32 17.81
C PRO A 217 -32.58 49.17 19.26
N VAL A 218 -32.95 50.30 19.87
CA VAL A 218 -33.59 50.37 21.19
C VAL A 218 -34.90 51.14 21.04
N PHE A 219 -36.01 50.47 21.31
CA PHE A 219 -37.35 51.04 21.20
C PHE A 219 -37.85 51.57 22.54
N GLU A 220 -38.77 52.54 22.49
CA GLU A 220 -39.49 53.03 23.66
C GLU A 220 -40.34 51.92 24.31
N PRO A 221 -40.50 51.90 25.65
CA PRO A 221 -41.35 50.95 26.34
C PRO A 221 -42.80 51.01 25.82
N GLY A 222 -43.32 49.89 25.32
CA GLY A 222 -44.71 49.77 24.87
C GLY A 222 -44.99 50.35 23.47
N GLY A 223 -43.97 50.68 22.67
CA GLY A 223 -44.16 51.16 21.30
C GLY A 223 -43.05 50.78 20.33
N ALA A 224 -43.29 51.01 19.03
CA ALA A 224 -42.32 50.80 17.95
C ALA A 224 -41.44 52.03 17.68
N ALA A 225 -41.56 53.09 18.49
CA ALA A 225 -40.78 54.30 18.32
C ALA A 225 -39.34 54.07 18.78
N LEU A 226 -38.36 54.38 17.91
CA LEU A 226 -36.95 54.24 18.25
C LEU A 226 -36.52 55.32 19.25
N ARG A 227 -35.99 54.89 20.40
CA ARG A 227 -35.36 55.74 21.43
C ARG A 227 -33.92 56.08 21.07
N GLY A 228 -33.21 55.14 20.45
CA GLY A 228 -31.83 55.27 20.04
C GLY A 228 -31.26 53.94 19.55
N VAL A 229 -29.95 53.88 19.40
CA VAL A 229 -29.23 52.71 18.91
C VAL A 229 -28.03 52.47 19.81
N VAL A 230 -27.82 51.24 20.25
CA VAL A 230 -26.54 50.83 20.82
C VAL A 230 -25.65 50.39 19.67
N ILE A 231 -24.47 51.01 19.58
CA ILE A 231 -23.44 50.62 18.63
C ILE A 231 -22.38 49.81 19.36
N GLY A 232 -22.18 48.57 18.92
CA GLY A 232 -20.98 47.82 19.24
C GLY A 232 -19.87 48.12 18.25
N VAL A 233 -18.68 48.39 18.76
CA VAL A 233 -17.48 48.60 17.95
C VAL A 233 -16.64 47.35 18.00
N ILE A 234 -16.49 46.69 16.86
CA ILE A 234 -15.83 45.40 16.74
C ILE A 234 -14.55 45.55 15.96
N ARG A 235 -13.45 44.99 16.46
CA ARG A 235 -12.19 44.86 15.75
C ARG A 235 -12.17 43.54 14.98
N THR A 236 -12.36 43.62 13.67
CA THR A 236 -12.56 42.43 12.82
C THR A 236 -11.35 41.53 12.75
N THR A 237 -10.14 42.06 12.95
CA THR A 237 -8.90 41.26 12.96
C THR A 237 -8.91 40.19 14.06
N ALA A 238 -9.60 40.43 15.18
CA ALA A 238 -9.69 39.49 16.28
C ALA A 238 -10.49 38.22 15.92
N TYR A 239 -11.46 38.30 15.00
CA TYR A 239 -12.15 37.11 14.48
C TYR A 239 -11.23 36.18 13.70
N PHE A 240 -10.20 36.75 13.09
CA PHE A 240 -9.36 36.06 12.14
C PHE A 240 -8.02 35.62 12.72
N GLU A 241 -7.66 36.10 13.91
CA GLU A 241 -6.40 35.79 14.61
C GLU A 241 -6.25 34.30 14.94
N HIS A 242 -7.36 33.60 15.20
CA HIS A 242 -7.38 32.18 15.53
C HIS A 242 -7.83 31.28 14.39
N ILE A 243 -8.01 31.84 13.19
CA ILE A 243 -8.28 31.02 12.02
C ILE A 243 -7.08 30.08 11.80
N VAL A 244 -7.39 28.80 11.80
CA VAL A 244 -6.39 27.75 11.59
C VAL A 244 -5.92 27.81 10.14
N SER A 245 -4.71 28.34 9.93
CA SER A 245 -4.04 28.39 8.63
C SER A 245 -3.29 27.10 8.28
N ARG A 246 -3.33 26.08 9.16
CA ARG A 246 -2.69 24.78 8.96
C ARG A 246 -3.61 23.64 9.37
N THR A 247 -3.80 22.64 8.50
CA THR A 247 -4.58 21.45 8.85
C THR A 247 -3.92 20.67 9.99
N SER A 248 -4.65 19.71 10.58
CA SER A 248 -4.10 18.76 11.57
C SER A 248 -2.91 17.95 11.06
N ILE A 249 -2.69 17.93 9.75
CA ILE A 249 -1.61 17.23 9.04
C ILE A 249 -0.47 18.21 8.66
N GLY A 250 -0.55 19.47 9.11
CA GLY A 250 0.48 20.49 8.91
C GLY A 250 0.49 21.15 7.52
N LYS A 251 -0.51 20.87 6.66
CA LYS A 251 -0.63 21.51 5.35
C LYS A 251 -1.14 22.94 5.52
N GLU A 252 -0.50 23.89 4.84
CA GLU A 252 -0.97 25.28 4.83
C GLU A 252 -2.28 25.41 4.05
N VAL A 253 -3.18 26.21 4.60
CA VAL A 253 -4.48 26.54 4.04
C VAL A 253 -4.51 28.04 3.78
N GLY A 254 -4.80 28.42 2.55
CA GLY A 254 -5.07 29.79 2.15
C GLY A 254 -6.50 30.14 2.51
N ILE A 255 -6.71 31.28 3.16
CA ILE A 255 -8.04 31.68 3.64
C ILE A 255 -8.33 33.11 3.22
N ARG A 256 -9.52 33.36 2.68
CA ARG A 256 -10.00 34.69 2.32
C ARG A 256 -11.46 34.84 2.73
N VAL A 257 -11.78 35.95 3.39
CA VAL A 257 -13.14 36.29 3.81
C VAL A 257 -13.58 37.52 3.03
N VAL A 258 -14.70 37.39 2.33
CA VAL A 258 -15.27 38.43 1.46
C VAL A 258 -16.67 38.78 1.96
N ASP A 259 -16.92 40.05 2.20
CA ASP A 259 -18.25 40.57 2.50
C ASP A 259 -19.06 40.72 1.20
N LEU A 260 -20.26 40.14 1.18
CA LEU A 260 -21.20 40.21 0.06
C LEU A 260 -22.31 41.27 0.28
N GLY A 261 -22.22 42.06 1.35
CA GLY A 261 -23.13 43.16 1.62
C GLY A 261 -23.15 44.21 0.50
N PHE A 262 -24.32 44.82 0.27
CA PHE A 262 -24.54 45.78 -0.82
C PHE A 262 -23.68 47.05 -0.75
N ASP A 263 -23.12 47.37 0.43
CA ASP A 263 -22.29 48.54 0.68
C ASP A 263 -20.78 48.21 0.77
N ALA A 264 -20.40 46.95 0.57
CA ALA A 264 -19.02 46.47 0.67
C ALA A 264 -18.24 46.56 -0.66
N GLU A 265 -18.83 47.09 -1.74
CA GLU A 265 -18.25 47.09 -3.10
C GLU A 265 -16.85 47.74 -3.18
N ASP A 266 -16.59 48.77 -2.37
CA ASP A 266 -15.32 49.52 -2.38
C ASP A 266 -14.16 48.74 -1.72
N ASP A 267 -14.43 47.88 -0.75
CA ASP A 267 -13.41 47.11 -0.01
C ASP A 267 -14.04 45.83 0.59
N PRO A 268 -14.32 44.82 -0.26
CA PRO A 268 -15.09 43.64 0.15
C PRO A 268 -14.24 42.63 0.91
N ILE A 269 -12.90 42.75 0.93
CA ILE A 269 -12.03 41.74 1.56
C ILE A 269 -11.89 42.05 3.05
N MET A 270 -12.61 41.29 3.87
CA MET A 270 -12.52 41.36 5.33
C MET A 270 -11.16 40.87 5.83
N TYR A 271 -10.70 39.74 5.28
CA TYR A 271 -9.43 39.10 5.64
C TYR A 271 -8.85 38.28 4.49
N GLN A 272 -7.52 38.21 4.46
CA GLN A 272 -6.79 37.33 3.56
C GLN A 272 -5.50 36.85 4.24
N SER A 273 -5.26 35.55 4.26
CA SER A 273 -4.01 34.97 4.77
C SER A 273 -2.83 35.27 3.82
N GLU A 274 -1.62 35.32 4.36
CA GLU A 274 -0.40 35.54 3.58
C GLU A 274 -0.20 34.45 2.51
N SER A 275 -0.57 33.22 2.84
CA SER A 275 -0.50 32.04 1.96
C SER A 275 -1.53 32.01 0.82
N TRP A 276 -2.50 32.93 0.80
CA TRP A 276 -3.60 32.89 -0.16
C TRP A 276 -3.13 32.98 -1.62
N ASN A 277 -2.14 33.83 -1.89
CA ASN A 277 -1.64 34.05 -3.25
C ASN A 277 -0.61 32.99 -3.68
N THR A 278 -0.02 32.25 -2.73
CA THR A 278 1.02 31.25 -3.01
C THR A 278 0.44 29.86 -3.21
N ILE A 279 -0.68 29.54 -2.55
CA ILE A 279 -1.34 28.24 -2.66
C ILE A 279 -2.18 28.19 -3.95
N VAL A 280 -1.71 27.37 -4.89
CA VAL A 280 -2.43 27.04 -6.13
C VAL A 280 -3.10 25.68 -5.92
N GLY A 281 -4.41 25.68 -5.76
CA GLY A 281 -5.19 24.46 -5.54
C GLY A 281 -6.68 24.71 -5.60
N ASP A 282 -7.45 23.63 -5.58
CA ASP A 282 -8.91 23.71 -5.60
C ASP A 282 -9.40 24.43 -4.36
N GLY A 283 -10.30 25.38 -4.60
CA GLY A 283 -10.93 26.17 -3.55
C GLY A 283 -12.24 25.54 -3.11
N LYS A 284 -12.51 25.57 -1.81
CA LYS A 284 -13.87 25.39 -1.27
C LYS A 284 -14.35 26.72 -0.73
N GLU A 285 -15.65 26.96 -0.81
CA GLU A 285 -16.26 28.15 -0.27
C GLU A 285 -17.50 27.81 0.56
N VAL A 286 -17.68 28.59 1.63
CA VAL A 286 -18.84 28.52 2.52
C VAL A 286 -19.38 29.94 2.67
N ILE A 287 -20.68 30.08 2.54
CA ILE A 287 -21.37 31.35 2.81
C ILE A 287 -21.97 31.25 4.21
N ILE A 288 -21.68 32.22 5.06
CA ILE A 288 -22.30 32.36 6.37
C ILE A 288 -23.25 33.55 6.37
N ASP A 289 -24.45 33.33 6.88
CA ASP A 289 -25.46 34.38 7.09
C ASP A 289 -25.25 35.02 8.47
N LEU A 290 -25.11 36.34 8.47
CA LEU A 290 -24.87 37.21 9.64
C LEU A 290 -25.96 38.29 9.68
N TYR A 291 -27.16 37.93 10.14
CA TYR A 291 -28.33 38.81 10.15
C TYR A 291 -28.63 39.42 8.76
N ASP A 292 -28.29 40.69 8.55
CA ASP A 292 -28.52 41.43 7.31
C ASP A 292 -27.33 41.36 6.33
N ARG A 293 -26.28 40.60 6.66
CA ARG A 293 -25.09 40.41 5.83
C ARG A 293 -24.80 38.95 5.52
N GLN A 294 -24.09 38.74 4.43
CA GLN A 294 -23.54 37.44 4.06
C GLN A 294 -22.03 37.56 3.85
N TRP A 295 -21.27 36.67 4.47
CA TRP A 295 -19.83 36.57 4.22
C TRP A 295 -19.53 35.29 3.47
N ARG A 296 -18.71 35.40 2.41
CA ARG A 296 -18.15 34.28 1.68
C ARG A 296 -16.76 33.99 2.20
N LEU A 297 -16.61 32.83 2.84
CA LEU A 297 -15.34 32.33 3.30
C LEU A 297 -14.80 31.37 2.25
N GLN A 298 -13.62 31.67 1.72
CA GLN A 298 -12.95 30.90 0.70
C GLN A 298 -11.70 30.27 1.29
N PHE A 299 -11.51 28.98 1.03
CA PHE A 299 -10.40 28.19 1.52
C PHE A 299 -9.71 27.52 0.35
N ARG A 300 -8.38 27.50 0.35
CA ARG A 300 -7.56 26.80 -0.65
C ARG A 300 -6.54 25.94 0.07
N HIS A 301 -6.31 24.73 -0.41
CA HIS A 301 -5.20 23.92 0.06
C HIS A 301 -4.36 23.45 -1.13
N ASP A 302 -3.08 23.23 -0.87
CA ASP A 302 -2.24 22.52 -1.83
C ASP A 302 -2.68 21.04 -1.84
N GLY A 303 -3.03 20.52 -3.02
CA GLY A 303 -3.45 19.14 -3.24
C GLY A 303 -2.32 18.11 -3.07
N SER A 304 -1.09 18.56 -2.84
CA SER A 304 0.07 17.71 -2.61
C SER A 304 -0.08 16.82 -1.37
N LEU A 305 0.56 15.66 -1.40
CA LEU A 305 0.64 14.78 -0.23
C LEU A 305 1.56 15.42 0.82
N ALA A 306 1.16 15.34 2.10
CA ALA A 306 2.03 15.74 3.18
C ALA A 306 3.24 14.79 3.30
N ALA A 307 4.30 15.27 3.96
CA ALA A 307 5.54 14.50 4.13
C ALA A 307 5.30 13.15 4.83
N ASN A 308 4.41 13.11 5.82
CA ASN A 308 4.01 11.88 6.51
C ASN A 308 3.23 10.92 5.59
N GLU A 309 2.33 11.44 4.75
CA GLU A 309 1.58 10.64 3.76
C GLU A 309 2.54 10.00 2.74
N THR A 310 3.52 10.77 2.29
CA THR A 310 4.58 10.30 1.38
C THR A 310 5.48 9.27 2.06
N LEU A 311 5.84 9.46 3.32
CA LEU A 311 6.60 8.49 4.10
C LEU A 311 5.88 7.14 4.21
N ILE A 312 4.57 7.16 4.45
CA ILE A 312 3.75 5.93 4.49
C ILE A 312 3.83 5.19 3.15
N LEU A 313 3.69 5.90 2.02
CA LEU A 313 3.80 5.29 0.69
C LEU A 313 5.18 4.69 0.44
N VAL A 314 6.24 5.41 0.81
CA VAL A 314 7.62 4.91 0.70
C VAL A 314 7.80 3.63 1.52
N CYS A 315 7.32 3.59 2.76
CA CYS A 315 7.39 2.41 3.62
C CYS A 315 6.63 1.20 3.04
N VAL A 316 5.43 1.43 2.47
CA VAL A 316 4.64 0.37 1.82
C VAL A 316 5.37 -0.19 0.60
N ILE A 317 5.92 0.69 -0.26
CA ILE A 317 6.68 0.28 -1.43
C ILE A 317 7.94 -0.48 -1.03
N SER A 318 8.74 0.06 -0.10
CA SER A 318 9.98 -0.58 0.35
C SER A 318 9.71 -1.93 1.01
N GLY A 319 8.69 -2.01 1.86
CA GLY A 319 8.28 -3.25 2.52
C GLY A 319 7.81 -4.30 1.51
N GLY A 320 6.97 -3.91 0.54
CA GLY A 320 6.48 -4.82 -0.49
C GLY A 320 7.57 -5.33 -1.42
N VAL A 321 8.55 -4.50 -1.78
CA VAL A 321 9.73 -4.93 -2.56
C VAL A 321 10.58 -5.93 -1.76
N ILE A 322 10.84 -5.66 -0.49
CA ILE A 322 11.60 -6.58 0.39
C ILE A 322 10.89 -7.93 0.50
N ILE A 323 9.57 -7.93 0.74
CA ILE A 323 8.76 -9.15 0.82
C ILE A 323 8.80 -9.92 -0.51
N SER A 324 8.69 -9.21 -1.64
CA SER A 324 8.74 -9.84 -2.97
C SER A 324 10.10 -10.49 -3.25
N LEU A 325 11.20 -9.84 -2.87
CA LEU A 325 12.56 -10.39 -2.98
C LEU A 325 12.74 -11.63 -2.10
N LEU A 326 12.29 -11.56 -0.83
CA LEU A 326 12.37 -12.68 0.10
C LEU A 326 11.56 -13.88 -0.41
N LEU A 327 10.34 -13.65 -0.90
CA LEU A 327 9.49 -14.72 -1.43
C LEU A 327 10.12 -15.37 -2.67
N GLY A 328 10.65 -14.57 -3.60
CA GLY A 328 11.38 -15.07 -4.77
C GLY A 328 12.61 -15.91 -4.37
N TYR A 329 13.34 -15.48 -3.34
CA TYR A 329 14.50 -16.20 -2.81
C TYR A 329 14.10 -17.52 -2.14
N VAL A 330 13.06 -17.53 -1.31
CA VAL A 330 12.54 -18.76 -0.67
C VAL A 330 12.09 -19.78 -1.72
N VAL A 331 11.35 -19.33 -2.75
CA VAL A 331 10.95 -20.21 -3.87
C VAL A 331 12.16 -20.77 -4.60
N GLN A 332 13.18 -19.94 -4.84
CA GLN A 332 14.42 -20.41 -5.47
C GLN A 332 15.13 -21.47 -4.61
N LEU A 333 15.22 -21.27 -3.29
CA LEU A 333 15.78 -22.24 -2.35
C LEU A 333 15.00 -23.56 -2.36
N MET A 334 13.66 -23.51 -2.27
CA MET A 334 12.81 -24.70 -2.27
C MET A 334 12.95 -25.50 -3.57
N LEU A 335 12.97 -24.83 -4.72
CA LEU A 335 13.11 -25.51 -6.01
C LEU A 335 14.51 -26.13 -6.19
N ARG A 336 15.56 -25.50 -5.66
CA ARG A 336 16.91 -26.06 -5.66
C ARG A 336 16.98 -27.34 -4.82
N GLU A 337 16.37 -27.32 -3.64
CA GLU A 337 16.37 -28.47 -2.73
C GLU A 337 15.55 -29.65 -3.28
N GLN A 338 14.35 -29.38 -3.79
CA GLN A 338 13.53 -30.38 -4.50
C GLN A 338 14.34 -31.12 -5.58
N ARG A 339 15.06 -30.38 -6.43
CA ARG A 339 15.89 -30.98 -7.48
C ARG A 339 17.05 -31.81 -6.94
N ARG A 340 17.69 -31.34 -5.86
CA ARG A 340 18.78 -32.08 -5.22
C ARG A 340 18.27 -33.42 -4.69
N LEU A 341 17.12 -33.43 -4.04
CA LEU A 341 16.47 -34.63 -3.53
C LEU A 341 16.10 -35.59 -4.66
N THR A 342 15.46 -35.11 -5.74
CA THR A 342 15.11 -35.97 -6.89
C THR A 342 16.35 -36.63 -7.49
N LYS A 343 17.45 -35.88 -7.66
CA LYS A 343 18.72 -36.44 -8.19
C LYS A 343 19.34 -37.48 -7.25
N LEU A 344 19.24 -37.27 -5.94
CA LEU A 344 19.74 -38.22 -4.95
C LEU A 344 18.94 -39.52 -4.95
N VAL A 345 17.61 -39.40 -5.00
CA VAL A 345 16.70 -40.55 -5.12
C VAL A 345 17.03 -41.34 -6.38
N ASP A 346 17.11 -40.70 -7.54
CA ASP A 346 17.41 -41.38 -8.81
C ASP A 346 18.75 -42.14 -8.79
N ARG A 347 19.80 -41.57 -8.18
CA ARG A 347 21.09 -42.27 -8.00
C ARG A 347 20.94 -43.49 -7.11
N ARG A 348 20.29 -43.36 -5.95
CA ARG A 348 20.07 -44.48 -5.02
C ARG A 348 19.25 -45.60 -5.66
N THR A 349 18.25 -45.25 -6.45
CA THR A 349 17.45 -46.23 -7.20
C THR A 349 18.32 -47.01 -8.18
N LYS A 350 19.21 -46.34 -8.93
CA LYS A 350 20.15 -47.00 -9.85
C LYS A 350 21.15 -47.90 -9.14
N ASP A 351 21.72 -47.45 -8.02
CA ASP A 351 22.67 -48.23 -7.24
C ASP A 351 22.02 -49.51 -6.68
N LEU A 352 20.80 -49.40 -6.15
CA LEU A 352 20.04 -50.56 -5.68
C LEU A 352 19.73 -51.53 -6.82
N GLN A 353 19.34 -51.02 -7.99
CA GLN A 353 19.08 -51.85 -9.15
C GLN A 353 20.33 -52.61 -9.60
N TYR A 354 21.50 -51.95 -9.60
CA TYR A 354 22.77 -52.59 -9.92
C TYR A 354 23.10 -53.77 -8.97
N LEU A 355 22.89 -53.60 -7.66
CA LEU A 355 23.14 -54.64 -6.66
C LEU A 355 22.16 -55.82 -6.75
N VAL A 356 20.92 -55.58 -7.17
CA VAL A 356 19.88 -56.62 -7.26
C VAL A 356 20.05 -57.51 -8.50
N GLU A 357 20.67 -57.02 -9.57
CA GLU A 357 20.72 -57.69 -10.88
C GLU A 357 22.00 -58.49 -11.16
N ARG A 358 23.01 -58.41 -10.28
CA ARG A 358 24.31 -59.07 -10.45
C ARG A 358 24.44 -60.32 -9.55
N ASP A 359 25.20 -61.31 -10.02
CA ASP A 359 25.60 -62.47 -9.21
C ASP A 359 26.71 -62.06 -8.24
N PRO A 360 26.59 -62.33 -6.92
CA PRO A 360 27.54 -61.84 -5.93
C PRO A 360 28.93 -62.46 -6.02
N LEU A 361 29.09 -63.62 -6.67
CA LEU A 361 30.38 -64.28 -6.84
C LEU A 361 31.07 -63.84 -8.13
N THR A 362 30.37 -63.93 -9.26
CA THR A 362 30.95 -63.79 -10.60
C THR A 362 30.78 -62.40 -11.22
N GLU A 363 30.00 -61.51 -10.59
CA GLU A 363 29.64 -60.18 -11.08
C GLU A 363 29.00 -60.13 -12.49
N VAL A 364 28.61 -61.27 -13.05
CA VAL A 364 27.75 -61.30 -14.24
C VAL A 364 26.30 -61.09 -13.84
N TYR A 365 25.36 -61.02 -14.79
CA TYR A 365 23.95 -60.90 -14.43
C TYR A 365 23.47 -62.16 -13.71
N ASN A 366 22.61 -62.02 -12.70
CA ASN A 366 22.06 -63.17 -11.99
C ASN A 366 20.81 -63.75 -12.69
N ARG A 367 20.31 -64.87 -12.17
CA ARG A 367 19.08 -65.52 -12.66
C ARG A 367 17.86 -64.60 -12.71
N ARG A 368 17.72 -63.66 -11.76
CA ARG A 368 16.59 -62.71 -11.77
C ARG A 368 16.68 -61.75 -12.96
N ALA A 369 17.88 -61.24 -13.23
CA ALA A 369 18.13 -60.41 -14.41
C ALA A 369 17.94 -61.20 -15.72
N PHE A 370 18.34 -62.47 -15.77
CA PHE A 370 18.08 -63.35 -16.90
C PHE A 370 16.59 -63.45 -17.23
N ASN A 371 15.75 -63.85 -16.26
CA ASN A 371 14.31 -64.02 -16.46
C ASN A 371 13.66 -62.72 -16.99
N ARG A 372 14.02 -61.58 -16.40
CA ARG A 372 13.49 -60.26 -16.81
C ARG A 372 13.91 -59.89 -18.24
N LEU A 373 15.18 -60.09 -18.59
CA LEU A 373 15.73 -59.65 -19.88
C LEU A 373 15.32 -60.59 -21.02
N VAL A 374 15.26 -61.90 -20.79
CA VAL A 374 14.83 -62.85 -21.81
C VAL A 374 13.34 -62.66 -22.15
N GLU A 375 12.48 -62.43 -21.15
CA GLU A 375 11.06 -62.07 -21.36
C GLU A 375 10.91 -60.76 -22.14
N TYR A 376 11.77 -59.76 -21.86
CA TYR A 376 11.81 -58.52 -22.63
C TYR A 376 12.17 -58.76 -24.10
N HIS A 377 13.17 -59.61 -24.38
CA HIS A 377 13.56 -59.95 -25.74
C HIS A 377 12.46 -60.71 -26.51
N ILE A 378 11.79 -61.66 -25.85
CA ILE A 378 10.64 -62.41 -26.38
C ILE A 378 9.47 -61.47 -26.69
N SER A 379 9.09 -60.61 -25.75
CA SER A 379 7.97 -59.66 -25.94
C SER A 379 8.23 -58.62 -27.04
N CYS A 380 9.49 -58.23 -27.24
CA CYS A 380 9.87 -57.37 -28.37
C CYS A 380 9.89 -58.10 -29.72
N ASN A 381 9.72 -59.43 -29.73
CA ASN A 381 9.81 -60.31 -30.90
C ASN A 381 11.05 -60.05 -31.78
N LYS A 382 12.18 -59.71 -31.14
CA LYS A 382 13.45 -59.46 -31.85
C LYS A 382 14.19 -60.79 -32.04
N PRO A 383 14.85 -61.03 -33.19
CA PRO A 383 15.70 -62.21 -33.35
C PRO A 383 16.85 -62.21 -32.34
N PHE A 384 16.99 -63.29 -31.57
CA PHE A 384 18.11 -63.54 -30.67
C PHE A 384 18.38 -65.04 -30.57
N SER A 385 19.54 -65.41 -30.03
CA SER A 385 19.86 -66.78 -29.65
C SER A 385 20.07 -66.88 -28.15
N LEU A 386 19.62 -68.00 -27.59
CA LEU A 386 19.90 -68.37 -26.22
C LEU A 386 20.90 -69.52 -26.20
N ALA A 387 22.00 -69.35 -25.48
CA ALA A 387 22.94 -70.43 -25.18
C ALA A 387 22.93 -70.71 -23.68
N ILE A 388 22.86 -71.99 -23.32
CA ILE A 388 23.00 -72.49 -21.95
C ILE A 388 24.31 -73.26 -21.89
N LEU A 389 25.08 -73.01 -20.83
CA LEU A 389 26.44 -73.47 -20.67
C LEU A 389 26.59 -74.09 -19.29
N ASP A 390 27.42 -75.12 -19.19
CA ASP A 390 27.73 -75.83 -17.96
C ASP A 390 29.21 -76.18 -17.93
N ILE A 391 29.84 -76.06 -16.76
CA ILE A 391 31.24 -76.42 -16.58
C ILE A 391 31.36 -77.95 -16.47
N ASP A 392 32.06 -78.54 -17.41
CA ASP A 392 32.19 -79.99 -17.49
C ASP A 392 32.84 -80.57 -16.21
N LEU A 393 32.16 -81.54 -15.61
CA LEU A 393 32.63 -82.24 -14.41
C LEU A 393 32.86 -81.32 -13.19
N PHE A 394 32.17 -80.17 -13.09
CA PHE A 394 32.36 -79.21 -11.99
C PHE A 394 32.19 -79.82 -10.59
N LYS A 395 31.26 -80.76 -10.43
CA LYS A 395 31.11 -81.50 -9.16
C LYS A 395 32.41 -82.24 -8.78
N GLN A 396 33.06 -82.90 -9.74
CA GLN A 396 34.34 -83.59 -9.49
C GLN A 396 35.46 -82.60 -9.17
N ILE A 397 35.45 -81.42 -9.81
CA ILE A 397 36.39 -80.33 -9.49
C ILE A 397 36.21 -79.90 -8.03
N ASN A 398 34.97 -79.67 -7.59
CA ASN A 398 34.67 -79.33 -6.20
C ASN A 398 35.03 -80.46 -5.23
N ASP A 399 34.72 -81.71 -5.56
CA ASP A 399 35.01 -82.87 -4.72
C ASP A 399 36.53 -83.09 -4.56
N GLN A 400 37.32 -82.77 -5.59
CA GLN A 400 38.77 -82.97 -5.63
C GLN A 400 39.57 -81.80 -5.03
N TYR A 401 39.15 -80.56 -5.28
CA TYR A 401 39.92 -79.34 -4.95
C TYR A 401 39.22 -78.45 -3.91
N GLY A 402 37.99 -78.77 -3.54
CA GLY A 402 37.18 -78.00 -2.60
C GLY A 402 36.42 -76.85 -3.25
N HIS A 403 35.34 -76.41 -2.59
CA HIS A 403 34.44 -75.38 -3.10
C HIS A 403 35.11 -74.01 -3.31
N VAL A 404 36.13 -73.65 -2.53
CA VAL A 404 36.87 -72.38 -2.70
C VAL A 404 37.54 -72.31 -4.07
N ILE A 405 38.21 -73.39 -4.48
CA ILE A 405 38.85 -73.49 -5.79
C ILE A 405 37.79 -73.55 -6.90
N GLY A 406 36.65 -74.21 -6.65
CA GLY A 406 35.51 -74.18 -7.57
C GLY A 406 34.94 -72.77 -7.80
N ASP A 407 34.82 -71.97 -6.75
CA ASP A 407 34.37 -70.58 -6.82
C ASP A 407 35.36 -69.70 -7.61
N GLU A 408 36.67 -69.88 -7.41
CA GLU A 408 37.71 -69.20 -8.22
C GLU A 408 37.62 -69.58 -9.70
N ILE A 409 37.37 -70.86 -10.01
CA ILE A 409 37.14 -71.32 -11.38
C ILE A 409 35.92 -70.64 -11.98
N LEU A 410 34.81 -70.53 -11.25
CA LEU A 410 33.60 -69.84 -11.73
C LEU A 410 33.86 -68.37 -12.04
N VAL A 411 34.61 -67.68 -11.18
CA VAL A 411 34.98 -66.26 -11.37
C VAL A 411 35.85 -66.08 -12.62
N GLU A 412 36.89 -66.90 -12.78
CA GLU A 412 37.82 -66.76 -13.91
C GLU A 412 37.14 -67.17 -15.22
N VAL A 413 36.33 -68.23 -15.22
CA VAL A 413 35.54 -68.65 -16.39
C VAL A 413 34.55 -67.55 -16.80
N ALA A 414 33.78 -66.99 -15.85
CA ALA A 414 32.85 -65.89 -16.13
C ALA A 414 33.56 -64.65 -16.67
N SER A 415 34.68 -64.27 -16.04
CA SER A 415 35.51 -63.13 -16.47
C SER A 415 36.09 -63.35 -17.87
N HIS A 416 36.56 -64.56 -18.15
CA HIS A 416 37.15 -64.91 -19.43
C HIS A 416 36.09 -64.97 -20.55
N MET A 417 34.92 -65.54 -20.29
CA MET A 417 33.79 -65.50 -21.22
C MET A 417 33.40 -64.06 -21.53
N LYS A 418 33.18 -63.22 -20.51
CA LYS A 418 32.78 -61.82 -20.68
C LYS A 418 33.75 -61.00 -21.56
N ARG A 419 35.05 -61.29 -21.51
CA ARG A 419 36.07 -60.62 -22.36
C ARG A 419 36.07 -61.10 -23.83
N ASN A 420 35.60 -62.32 -24.08
CA ASN A 420 35.62 -62.95 -25.40
C ASN A 420 34.24 -63.00 -26.09
N MET A 421 33.20 -62.49 -25.42
CA MET A 421 31.85 -62.36 -25.96
C MET A 421 31.73 -61.15 -26.90
N TYR A 422 30.70 -61.16 -27.76
CA TYR A 422 30.39 -59.98 -28.57
C TYR A 422 29.96 -58.78 -27.70
N PRO A 423 30.20 -57.52 -28.14
CA PRO A 423 29.95 -56.32 -27.33
C PRO A 423 28.51 -56.12 -26.83
N ASP A 424 27.52 -56.66 -27.54
CA ASP A 424 26.10 -56.56 -27.20
C ASP A 424 25.54 -57.80 -26.50
N ASP A 425 26.36 -58.82 -26.25
CA ASP A 425 25.92 -60.05 -25.62
C ASP A 425 25.83 -59.90 -24.10
N MET A 426 24.87 -60.62 -23.52
CA MET A 426 24.63 -60.61 -22.07
C MET A 426 24.93 -61.96 -21.48
N LEU A 427 25.84 -61.98 -20.49
CA LEU A 427 26.22 -63.16 -19.73
C LEU A 427 25.47 -63.21 -18.39
N PHE A 428 24.90 -64.37 -18.09
CA PHE A 428 24.13 -64.65 -16.90
C PHE A 428 24.67 -65.88 -16.18
N ARG A 429 24.62 -65.88 -14.84
CA ARG A 429 24.77 -67.09 -14.03
C ARG A 429 23.39 -67.50 -13.52
N LEU A 430 22.96 -68.71 -13.87
CA LEU A 430 21.63 -69.24 -13.50
C LEU A 430 21.65 -69.93 -12.13
N GLY A 431 22.80 -70.51 -11.74
CA GLY A 431 23.03 -71.12 -10.44
C GLY A 431 24.12 -72.19 -10.54
N GLY A 432 24.81 -72.50 -9.43
CA GLY A 432 25.90 -73.49 -9.47
C GLY A 432 26.96 -73.14 -10.51
N ASP A 433 27.15 -74.03 -11.47
CA ASP A 433 28.02 -73.94 -12.64
C ASP A 433 27.29 -73.63 -13.96
N GLU A 434 26.00 -73.34 -13.90
CA GLU A 434 25.17 -73.04 -15.06
C GLU A 434 25.23 -71.56 -15.42
N PHE A 435 25.57 -71.28 -16.68
CA PHE A 435 25.58 -69.95 -17.28
C PHE A 435 24.62 -69.90 -18.47
N ALA A 436 24.18 -68.69 -18.81
CA ALA A 436 23.45 -68.44 -20.04
C ALA A 436 24.00 -67.21 -20.77
N ILE A 437 23.93 -67.25 -22.09
CA ILE A 437 24.25 -66.13 -22.96
C ILE A 437 23.02 -65.81 -23.80
N ILE A 438 22.62 -64.54 -23.78
CA ILE A 438 21.71 -63.97 -24.78
C ILE A 438 22.56 -63.23 -25.80
N SER A 439 22.51 -63.68 -27.05
CA SER A 439 23.26 -63.08 -28.15
C SER A 439 22.34 -62.63 -29.28
N ARG A 440 22.77 -61.61 -30.02
CA ARG A 440 22.10 -61.17 -31.26
C ARG A 440 22.51 -62.00 -32.48
N CYS A 441 23.44 -62.95 -32.32
CA CYS A 441 23.89 -63.82 -33.40
C CYS A 441 22.86 -64.92 -33.68
N VAL A 442 22.07 -64.77 -34.75
CA VAL A 442 21.01 -65.74 -35.12
C VAL A 442 21.37 -66.68 -36.26
N ASP A 443 22.49 -66.43 -36.95
CA ASP A 443 22.97 -67.34 -37.99
C ASP A 443 23.58 -68.59 -37.36
N TYR A 444 23.05 -69.76 -37.73
CA TYR A 444 23.41 -71.07 -37.16
C TYR A 444 24.90 -71.38 -37.21
N THR A 445 25.54 -71.16 -38.36
CA THR A 445 26.96 -71.49 -38.55
C THR A 445 27.86 -70.51 -37.80
N SER A 446 27.51 -69.23 -37.80
CA SER A 446 28.24 -68.18 -37.09
C SER A 446 28.11 -68.33 -35.58
N LEU A 447 26.90 -68.66 -35.09
CA LEU A 447 26.62 -68.92 -33.68
C LEU A 447 27.38 -70.15 -33.19
N HIS A 448 27.34 -71.25 -33.94
CA HIS A 448 28.12 -72.44 -33.60
C HIS A 448 29.61 -72.13 -33.50
N ARG A 449 30.18 -71.46 -34.51
CA ARG A 449 31.61 -71.08 -34.51
C ARG A 449 31.97 -70.17 -33.33
N TYR A 450 31.12 -69.19 -33.04
CA TYR A 450 31.29 -68.27 -31.92
C TYR A 450 31.33 -69.02 -30.58
N LEU A 451 30.34 -69.89 -30.33
CA LEU A 451 30.26 -70.66 -29.09
C LEU A 451 31.37 -71.72 -28.99
N THR A 452 31.75 -72.37 -30.09
CA THR A 452 32.92 -73.28 -30.11
C THR A 452 34.20 -72.53 -29.75
N ASN A 453 34.38 -71.30 -30.24
CA ASN A 453 35.53 -70.49 -29.85
C ASN A 453 35.51 -70.18 -28.34
N ILE A 454 34.34 -69.91 -27.74
CA ILE A 454 34.23 -69.74 -26.29
C ILE A 454 34.70 -71.00 -25.53
N CYS A 455 34.24 -72.20 -25.94
CA CYS A 455 34.71 -73.47 -25.35
C CYS A 455 36.24 -73.60 -25.43
N GLU A 456 36.80 -73.33 -26.61
CA GLU A 456 38.25 -73.43 -26.83
C GLU A 456 39.05 -72.43 -26.00
N GLN A 457 38.59 -71.18 -25.89
CA GLN A 457 39.26 -70.19 -25.05
C GLN A 457 39.26 -70.59 -23.58
N VAL A 458 38.15 -71.13 -23.07
CA VAL A 458 38.07 -71.61 -21.68
C VAL A 458 38.96 -72.84 -21.46
N ARG A 459 39.02 -73.78 -22.43
CA ARG A 459 39.94 -74.93 -22.38
C ARG A 459 41.41 -74.53 -22.28
N LEU A 460 41.78 -73.44 -22.96
CA LEU A 460 43.15 -72.93 -23.00
C LEU A 460 43.56 -72.13 -21.75
N LEU A 461 42.63 -71.88 -20.82
CA LEU A 461 42.95 -71.26 -19.54
C LEU A 461 43.98 -72.11 -18.78
N LYS A 462 45.02 -71.44 -18.28
CA LYS A 462 46.08 -72.08 -17.49
C LYS A 462 45.83 -71.87 -16.00
N TRP A 463 45.68 -72.96 -15.28
CA TRP A 463 45.37 -72.95 -13.85
C TRP A 463 46.62 -73.19 -13.01
N LEU A 464 47.49 -72.17 -12.95
CA LEU A 464 48.83 -72.26 -12.35
C LEU A 464 48.81 -72.63 -10.85
N GLU A 465 47.74 -72.30 -10.14
CA GLU A 465 47.59 -72.51 -8.69
C GLU A 465 46.99 -73.89 -8.34
N ILE A 466 46.39 -74.59 -9.32
CA ILE A 466 45.78 -75.92 -9.13
C ILE A 466 46.76 -77.00 -9.63
N ASN A 467 47.04 -77.01 -10.94
CA ASN A 467 47.98 -77.91 -11.61
C ASN A 467 48.17 -77.44 -13.06
N ARG A 468 49.41 -77.44 -13.58
CA ARG A 468 49.70 -77.11 -14.99
C ARG A 468 49.05 -78.04 -16.03
N GLN A 469 48.62 -79.23 -15.62
CA GLN A 469 47.91 -80.21 -16.47
C GLN A 469 46.39 -80.20 -16.27
N PHE A 470 45.86 -79.36 -15.37
CA PHE A 470 44.42 -79.23 -15.18
C PHE A 470 43.82 -78.39 -16.31
N HIS A 471 42.76 -78.92 -16.92
CA HIS A 471 41.97 -78.24 -17.94
C HIS A 471 40.51 -78.21 -17.51
N CYS A 472 39.91 -77.02 -17.58
CA CYS A 472 38.49 -76.81 -17.38
C CYS A 472 37.84 -76.65 -18.75
N THR A 473 36.78 -77.40 -19.04
CA THR A 473 36.06 -77.31 -20.32
C THR A 473 34.61 -76.95 -20.11
N LEU A 474 33.98 -76.44 -21.16
CA LEU A 474 32.56 -76.08 -21.16
C LEU A 474 31.83 -76.90 -22.21
N SER A 475 30.63 -77.36 -21.85
CA SER A 475 29.64 -77.79 -22.82
C SER A 475 28.62 -76.68 -23.03
N ILE A 476 28.24 -76.43 -24.28
CA ILE A 476 27.31 -75.35 -24.64
C ILE A 476 26.19 -75.88 -25.52
N GLY A 477 24.94 -75.66 -25.13
CA GLY A 477 23.77 -75.87 -25.97
C GLY A 477 23.12 -74.56 -26.34
N ALA A 478 22.86 -74.32 -27.61
CA ALA A 478 22.19 -73.10 -28.05
C ALA A 478 21.00 -73.35 -28.96
N ALA A 479 20.02 -72.44 -28.86
CA ALA A 479 18.84 -72.42 -29.70
C ALA A 479 18.60 -71.00 -30.21
N VAL A 480 18.28 -70.87 -31.50
CA VAL A 480 17.81 -69.60 -32.06
C VAL A 480 16.32 -69.46 -31.80
N TYR A 481 15.92 -68.28 -31.33
CA TYR A 481 14.53 -67.93 -31.07
C TYR A 481 13.72 -67.88 -32.38
N ARG A 482 12.60 -68.60 -32.43
CA ARG A 482 11.71 -68.71 -33.61
C ARG A 482 10.26 -68.29 -33.30
N GLY A 483 10.01 -67.56 -32.20
CA GLY A 483 8.68 -67.12 -31.79
C GLY A 483 8.00 -67.99 -30.74
N GLU A 484 8.71 -68.97 -30.17
CA GLU A 484 8.21 -69.87 -29.12
C GLU A 484 8.14 -69.23 -27.72
N SER A 485 7.66 -69.98 -26.71
CA SER A 485 7.74 -69.55 -25.30
C SER A 485 9.16 -69.71 -24.76
N LEU A 486 9.49 -68.98 -23.68
CA LEU A 486 10.79 -69.12 -22.99
C LEU A 486 11.07 -70.57 -22.60
N GLU A 487 10.06 -71.29 -22.10
CA GLU A 487 10.18 -72.68 -21.69
C GLU A 487 10.61 -73.59 -22.86
N HIS A 488 9.98 -73.43 -24.03
CA HIS A 488 10.37 -74.20 -25.22
C HIS A 488 11.77 -73.83 -25.73
N LEU A 489 12.15 -72.54 -25.67
CA LEU A 489 13.48 -72.09 -26.08
C LEU A 489 14.57 -72.65 -25.14
N MET A 490 14.33 -72.60 -23.82
CA MET A 490 15.20 -73.21 -22.80
C MET A 490 15.35 -74.71 -23.04
N ASN A 491 14.24 -75.44 -23.20
CA ASN A 491 14.26 -76.88 -23.44
C ASN A 491 15.07 -77.27 -24.68
N ARG A 492 14.97 -76.49 -25.77
CA ARG A 492 15.79 -76.71 -26.98
C ARG A 492 17.27 -76.49 -26.71
N ALA A 493 17.62 -75.41 -26.01
CA ALA A 493 19.01 -75.12 -25.66
C ALA A 493 19.58 -76.19 -24.71
N ASP A 494 18.81 -76.65 -23.72
CA ASP A 494 19.19 -77.72 -22.80
C ASP A 494 19.36 -79.08 -23.51
N GLU A 495 18.50 -79.41 -24.47
CA GLU A 495 18.67 -80.60 -25.30
C GLU A 495 19.98 -80.55 -26.09
N GLN A 496 20.34 -79.38 -26.64
CA GLN A 496 21.63 -79.21 -27.32
C GLN A 496 22.82 -79.28 -26.35
N LEU A 497 22.65 -78.83 -25.11
CA LEU A 497 23.66 -78.91 -24.07
C LEU A 497 23.89 -80.38 -23.67
N TYR A 498 22.81 -81.14 -23.54
CA TYR A 498 22.85 -82.58 -23.29
C TYR A 498 23.61 -83.32 -24.40
N ILE A 499 23.28 -83.03 -25.67
CA ILE A 499 24.00 -83.60 -26.83
C ILE A 499 25.50 -83.25 -26.78
N SER A 500 25.83 -82.03 -26.37
CA SER A 500 27.23 -81.60 -26.21
C SER A 500 27.95 -82.41 -25.13
N LYS A 501 27.28 -82.71 -24.02
CA LYS A 501 27.82 -83.55 -22.94
C LYS A 501 27.99 -85.01 -23.36
N GLU A 502 27.09 -85.58 -24.16
CA GLU A 502 27.18 -86.98 -24.64
C GLU A 502 28.27 -87.19 -25.70
N LYS A 503 28.46 -86.21 -26.59
CA LYS A 503 29.44 -86.29 -27.69
C LYS A 503 30.91 -86.10 -27.26
N GLY A 504 31.19 -86.16 -25.95
CA GLY A 504 32.54 -86.11 -25.40
C GLY A 504 32.91 -84.80 -24.71
N ARG A 505 31.95 -83.87 -24.51
CA ARG A 505 32.14 -82.58 -23.81
C ARG A 505 33.10 -81.63 -24.53
N ASN A 506 33.33 -80.42 -23.98
CA ASN A 506 34.15 -79.38 -24.62
C ASN A 506 33.70 -79.00 -26.04
N ILE A 507 32.39 -78.96 -26.29
CA ILE A 507 31.84 -78.61 -27.60
C ILE A 507 30.59 -77.76 -27.44
N ALA A 508 30.28 -77.01 -28.49
CA ALA A 508 29.05 -76.28 -28.63
C ALA A 508 28.16 -76.96 -29.67
N ASN A 509 26.85 -77.02 -29.41
CA ASN A 509 25.87 -77.55 -30.35
C ASN A 509 24.68 -76.58 -30.47
N VAL A 510 24.10 -76.44 -31.67
CA VAL A 510 23.13 -75.38 -31.99
C VAL A 510 21.93 -75.95 -32.76
N ALA A 511 20.69 -75.60 -32.36
CA ALA A 511 19.42 -76.08 -32.96
C ALA A 511 18.40 -75.02 -33.39
#